data_AF-A0A9E7KI89-F1
#
_entry.id   AF-A0A9E7KI89-F1
#
_cell.length_a   1.000
_cell.length_b   1.000
_cell.length_c   1.000
_cell.angle_alpha   90.00
_cell.angle_beta   90.00
_cell.angle_gamma   90.00
#
_symmetry.space_group_name_H-M   'P 1'
#
loop_
_entity.id
_entity.type
_entity.pdbx_description
1 polymer ?
#
loop_
_entity_poly.entity_id
_entity_poly.type
_entity_poly.pdbx_seq_one_letter_code
_entity_poly.pdbx_strand_id
1 'polypeptide(L)'
;MVYTLSTLSLTIYRDRFTSNWMLYNDREPVGYWPKEIFNNMADCSLVQMHGNVYSPFDEPSPPMGSGVLNQAKFTNIFLTDGQGNNRLPKNFRELNDLGERYYGVDYRVQNGGMFYGGPGGWKKT
;
A
#
# COMPACT_ATOMS: atom_id res chain seq x y z
N MET A 1 -5.22 27.57 -3.29
CA MET A 1 -4.22 26.50 -3.07
C MET A 1 -4.45 25.46 -4.14
N VAL A 2 -3.50 25.23 -5.03
CA VAL A 2 -3.60 24.18 -6.08
C VAL A 2 -2.94 22.94 -5.49
N TYR A 3 -3.71 21.90 -5.21
CA TYR A 3 -3.13 20.62 -4.81
C TYR A 3 -2.60 19.94 -6.08
N THR A 4 -1.28 19.77 -6.19
CA THR A 4 -0.71 18.86 -7.17
C THR A 4 -0.99 17.44 -6.71
N LEU A 5 -1.80 16.71 -7.47
CA LEU A 5 -1.93 15.27 -7.31
C LEU A 5 -0.58 14.64 -7.64
N SER A 6 0.08 14.07 -6.63
CA SER A 6 1.27 13.25 -6.82
C SER A 6 0.80 11.81 -7.01
N THR A 7 1.05 11.25 -8.19
CA THR A 7 0.70 9.86 -8.51
C THR A 7 1.97 9.04 -8.57
N LEU A 8 1.92 7.85 -7.99
CA LEU A 8 3.00 6.86 -8.03
C LEU A 8 2.43 5.55 -8.57
N SER A 9 3.03 5.00 -9.62
CA SER A 9 2.59 3.73 -10.22
C SER A 9 3.62 2.66 -9.95
N LEU A 10 3.32 1.74 -9.03
CA LEU A 10 4.26 0.69 -8.65
C LEU A 10 3.91 -0.64 -9.31
N THR A 11 4.89 -1.27 -9.95
CA THR A 11 4.78 -2.65 -10.42
C THR A 11 5.89 -3.48 -9.81
N ILE A 12 5.53 -4.60 -9.19
CA ILE A 12 6.49 -5.60 -8.70
C ILE A 12 6.24 -6.88 -9.48
N TYR A 13 7.31 -7.44 -10.06
CA TYR A 13 7.23 -8.76 -10.68
C TYR A 13 8.45 -9.62 -10.35
N ARG A 14 8.25 -10.93 -10.44
CA ARG A 14 9.30 -11.92 -10.35
C ARG A 14 9.79 -12.26 -11.75
N ASP A 15 11.07 -12.03 -12.01
CA ASP A 15 11.70 -12.38 -13.27
C ASP A 15 11.61 -13.89 -13.53
N ARG A 16 11.12 -14.28 -14.70
CA ARG A 16 10.83 -15.68 -15.02
C ARG A 16 12.06 -16.57 -15.20
N PHE A 17 13.24 -15.99 -15.42
CA PHE A 17 14.46 -16.73 -15.70
C PHE A 17 15.31 -16.93 -14.44
N THR A 18 15.45 -15.87 -13.66
CA THR A 18 16.27 -15.82 -12.44
C THR A 18 15.45 -16.08 -11.18
N SER A 19 14.13 -15.87 -11.24
CA SER A 19 13.22 -15.79 -10.09
C SER A 19 13.50 -14.63 -9.13
N ASN A 20 14.31 -13.66 -9.53
CA ASN A 20 14.59 -12.46 -8.74
C ASN A 20 13.45 -11.45 -8.86
N TRP A 21 13.36 -10.53 -7.91
CA TRP A 21 12.29 -9.56 -7.82
C TRP A 21 12.74 -8.20 -8.34
N MET A 22 11.85 -7.53 -9.08
CA MET A 22 12.10 -6.20 -9.63
C MET A 22 10.91 -5.27 -9.31
N LEU A 23 11.22 -4.07 -8.83
CA LEU A 23 10.27 -2.99 -8.61
C LEU A 23 10.46 -1.92 -9.68
N TYR A 24 9.36 -1.50 -10.29
CA TYR A 24 9.29 -0.34 -11.17
C TYR A 24 8.40 0.75 -10.58
N ASN A 25 8.82 2.00 -10.79
CA ASN A 25 7.94 3.15 -10.75
C ASN A 25 7.66 3.58 -12.18
N ASP A 26 6.42 3.41 -12.63
CA ASP A 26 6.04 3.48 -14.05
C ASP A 26 6.95 2.60 -14.93
N ARG A 27 7.91 3.21 -15.63
CA ARG A 27 8.87 2.55 -16.52
C ARG A 27 10.30 2.58 -16.00
N GLU A 28 10.51 3.17 -14.84
CA GLU A 28 11.84 3.33 -14.24
C GLU A 28 12.08 2.19 -13.24
N PRO A 29 13.17 1.41 -13.41
CA PRO A 29 13.53 0.40 -12.43
C PRO A 29 14.00 1.10 -11.15
N VAL A 30 13.37 0.76 -10.03
CA VAL A 30 13.68 1.33 -8.71
C VAL A 30 14.59 0.41 -7.91
N GLY A 31 14.45 -0.91 -8.09
CA GLY A 31 15.27 -1.86 -7.34
C GLY A 31 15.11 -3.29 -7.80
N TYR A 32 16.17 -4.07 -7.55
CA TYR A 32 16.29 -5.48 -7.90
C TYR A 32 16.81 -6.27 -6.70
N TRP A 33 16.18 -7.40 -6.41
CA TRP A 33 16.47 -8.19 -5.23
C TRP A 33 16.60 -9.68 -5.59
N PRO A 34 17.69 -10.34 -5.16
CA PRO A 34 17.84 -11.78 -5.31
C PRO A 34 16.72 -12.55 -4.61
N LYS A 35 16.31 -13.70 -5.17
CA LYS A 35 15.31 -14.56 -4.51
C LYS A 35 15.81 -15.13 -3.17
N GLU A 36 17.13 -15.28 -3.01
CA GLU A 36 17.78 -15.91 -1.86
C GLU A 36 17.58 -15.11 -0.57
N ILE A 37 17.25 -13.81 -0.67
CA ILE A 37 16.93 -12.98 0.50
C ILE A 37 15.43 -12.96 0.83
N PHE A 38 14.59 -13.60 0.02
CA PHE A 38 13.15 -13.74 0.27
C PHE A 38 12.77 -15.21 0.48
N ASN A 39 12.82 -15.66 1.73
CA ASN A 39 12.63 -17.07 2.09
C ASN A 39 11.20 -17.62 1.88
N ASN A 40 10.21 -16.80 1.51
CA ASN A 40 8.80 -17.21 1.34
C ASN A 40 8.06 -16.45 0.22
N MET A 41 8.78 -15.96 -0.80
CA MET A 41 8.16 -15.29 -1.96
C MET A 41 8.51 -16.02 -3.26
N ALA A 42 8.21 -17.33 -3.33
CA ALA A 42 8.28 -18.05 -4.60
C ALA A 42 7.14 -17.61 -5.56
N ASP A 43 6.06 -17.07 -5.00
CA ASP A 43 4.86 -16.65 -5.71
C ASP A 43 4.17 -15.52 -4.94
N CYS A 44 3.38 -14.70 -5.66
CA CYS A 44 2.59 -13.64 -5.05
C CYS A 44 1.17 -14.14 -4.83
N SER A 45 0.81 -14.42 -3.58
CA SER A 45 -0.54 -14.83 -3.18
C SER A 45 -1.30 -13.73 -2.44
N LEU A 46 -0.60 -12.67 -2.03
CA LEU A 46 -1.13 -11.54 -1.27
C LEU A 46 -0.44 -10.25 -1.69
N VAL A 47 -1.21 -9.16 -1.73
CA VAL A 47 -0.70 -7.79 -1.74
C VAL A 47 -1.14 -7.12 -0.45
N GLN A 48 -0.21 -6.45 0.22
CA GLN A 48 -0.48 -5.67 1.42
C GLN A 48 -0.06 -4.23 1.18
N MET A 49 -0.93 -3.31 1.58
CA MET A 49 -0.67 -1.88 1.58
C MET A 49 -0.96 -1.41 3.00
N HIS A 50 -0.01 -0.72 3.62
CA HIS A 50 -0.14 -0.27 4.99
C HIS A 50 0.50 1.10 5.16
N GLY A 51 0.11 1.78 6.23
CA GLY A 51 0.79 2.94 6.77
C GLY A 51 1.13 2.65 8.22
N ASN A 52 2.29 3.11 8.68
CA ASN A 52 2.63 3.10 10.10
C ASN A 52 2.91 4.55 10.50
N VAL A 53 2.38 4.93 11.66
CA VAL A 53 2.65 6.20 12.31
C VAL A 53 3.28 5.91 13.67
N TYR A 54 4.29 6.70 13.99
CA TYR A 54 4.94 6.67 15.30
C TYR A 54 4.80 8.05 15.93
N SER A 55 4.51 8.06 17.23
CA SER A 55 4.69 9.25 18.07
C SER A 55 5.30 8.88 19.41
N PRO A 56 6.06 9.80 20.03
CA PRO A 56 6.42 9.70 21.44
C PRO A 56 5.19 9.50 22.33
N PHE A 57 5.42 8.96 23.54
CA PHE A 57 4.35 8.55 24.46
C PHE A 57 3.41 9.71 24.83
N ASP A 58 3.95 10.90 25.00
CA ASP A 58 3.28 12.11 25.46
C ASP A 58 2.91 13.08 24.32
N GLU A 59 3.13 12.68 23.07
CA GLU A 59 2.84 13.50 21.90
C GLU A 59 1.67 12.92 21.09
N PRO A 60 0.83 13.78 20.51
CA PRO A 60 -0.21 13.34 19.58
C PRO A 60 0.40 12.69 18.34
N SER A 61 -0.22 11.61 17.88
CA SER A 61 0.18 10.93 16.67
C SER A 61 0.06 11.83 15.42
N PRO A 62 0.98 11.73 14.45
CA PRO A 62 0.94 12.59 13.27
C PRO A 62 -0.23 12.22 12.33
N PRO A 63 -0.62 13.11 11.41
CA PRO A 63 -1.59 12.78 10.36
C PRO A 63 -1.08 11.68 9.42
N MET A 64 -1.99 10.95 8.78
CA MET A 64 -1.67 9.97 7.74
C MET A 64 -2.22 10.43 6.38
N GLY A 65 -1.45 10.19 5.31
CA GLY A 65 -1.80 10.66 3.96
C GLY A 65 -1.80 12.19 3.91
N SER A 66 -2.93 12.80 3.55
CA SER A 66 -3.10 14.26 3.56
C SER A 66 -3.55 14.83 4.92
N GLY A 67 -3.75 13.99 5.94
CA GLY A 67 -4.38 14.38 7.21
C GLY A 67 -5.91 14.44 7.14
N VAL A 68 -6.50 14.15 5.98
CA VAL A 68 -7.95 14.08 5.79
C VAL A 68 -8.34 12.65 5.47
N LEU A 69 -9.36 12.15 6.17
CA LEU A 69 -9.95 10.84 5.88
C LEU A 69 -10.43 10.78 4.42
N ASN A 70 -10.17 9.66 3.76
CA ASN A 70 -10.63 9.36 2.40
C ASN A 70 -10.16 10.29 1.27
N GLN A 71 -9.03 10.98 1.44
CA GLN A 71 -8.42 11.77 0.36
C GLN A 71 -7.21 11.10 -0.29
N ALA A 72 -6.43 10.35 0.48
CA ALA A 72 -5.36 9.54 -0.06
C ALA A 72 -5.92 8.18 -0.47
N LYS A 73 -5.40 7.61 -1.56
CA LYS A 73 -5.89 6.34 -2.08
C LYS A 73 -4.81 5.55 -2.78
N PHE A 74 -4.94 4.24 -2.68
CA PHE A 74 -4.36 3.29 -3.61
C PHE A 74 -5.45 2.87 -4.59
N THR A 75 -5.12 2.82 -5.87
CA THR A 75 -6.06 2.40 -6.93
C THR A 75 -5.35 1.50 -7.91
N ASN A 76 -6.12 0.80 -8.74
CA ASN A 76 -5.58 -0.08 -9.78
C ASN A 76 -4.71 -1.21 -9.19
N ILE A 77 -5.15 -1.79 -8.07
CA ILE A 77 -4.47 -2.90 -7.40
C ILE A 77 -4.89 -4.21 -8.08
N PHE A 78 -3.92 -4.91 -8.66
CA PHE A 78 -4.13 -6.20 -9.32
C PHE A 78 -3.02 -7.17 -8.96
N LEU A 79 -3.34 -8.47 -9.02
CA LEU A 79 -2.36 -9.54 -9.05
C LEU A 79 -2.21 -10.03 -10.49
N THR A 80 -1.00 -10.05 -11.01
CA THR A 80 -0.73 -10.53 -12.37
C THR A 80 -0.35 -12.00 -12.34
N ASP A 81 -1.06 -12.84 -13.08
CA ASP A 81 -0.74 -14.27 -13.18
C ASP A 81 0.46 -14.53 -14.11
N GLY A 82 0.97 -15.77 -14.12
CA GLY A 82 2.13 -16.15 -14.93
C GLY A 82 1.93 -16.05 -16.45
N GLN A 83 0.69 -15.79 -16.91
CA GLN A 83 0.36 -15.54 -18.31
C GLN A 83 0.26 -14.03 -18.61
N GLY A 84 0.46 -13.16 -17.62
CA GLY A 84 0.37 -11.72 -17.75
C GLY A 84 -1.04 -11.16 -17.58
N ASN A 85 -2.02 -11.97 -17.16
CA ASN A 85 -3.37 -11.47 -16.96
C ASN A 85 -3.53 -10.85 -15.56
N ASN A 86 -4.10 -9.65 -15.51
CA ASN A 86 -4.43 -8.99 -14.25
C ASN A 86 -5.70 -9.59 -13.64
N ARG A 87 -5.64 -9.89 -12.35
CA ARG A 87 -6.73 -10.40 -11.53
C ARG A 87 -7.00 -9.43 -10.39
N LEU A 88 -8.28 -9.11 -10.17
CA LEU A 88 -8.68 -8.34 -9.00
C LEU A 88 -8.49 -9.18 -7.72
N PRO A 89 -7.97 -8.59 -6.63
CA PRO A 89 -8.01 -9.23 -5.32
C PRO A 89 -9.46 -9.53 -4.92
N LYS A 90 -9.71 -10.71 -4.35
CA LYS A 90 -11.07 -11.18 -3.99
C LYS A 90 -11.38 -11.07 -2.51
N ASN A 91 -10.38 -11.25 -1.65
CA ASN A 91 -10.50 -11.23 -0.21
C ASN A 91 -9.73 -10.03 0.33
N PHE A 92 -10.35 -9.29 1.25
CA PHE A 92 -9.78 -8.10 1.85
C PHE A 92 -9.83 -8.23 3.36
N ARG A 93 -8.76 -7.79 4.02
CA ARG A 93 -8.68 -7.68 5.47
C ARG A 93 -8.16 -6.30 5.81
N GLU A 94 -8.94 -5.57 6.59
CA GLU A 94 -8.51 -4.32 7.19
C GLU A 94 -7.85 -4.60 8.55
N LEU A 95 -6.78 -3.86 8.84
CA LEU A 95 -6.13 -3.82 10.13
C LEU A 95 -5.98 -2.35 10.52
N ASN A 96 -6.60 -1.94 11.62
CA ASN A 96 -6.58 -0.59 12.14
C ASN A 96 -6.47 -0.61 13.67
N ASP A 97 -5.32 -0.17 14.18
CA ASP A 97 -4.97 -0.31 15.59
C ASP A 97 -5.58 0.79 16.48
N LEU A 98 -5.95 1.94 15.93
CA LEU A 98 -6.34 3.15 16.68
C LEU A 98 -7.80 3.59 16.43
N GLY A 99 -8.42 3.08 15.37
CA GLY A 99 -9.81 3.32 14.98
C GLY A 99 -10.01 4.55 14.08
N GLU A 100 -11.15 4.58 13.38
CA GLU A 100 -11.48 5.53 12.31
C GLU A 100 -11.38 7.02 12.68
N ARG A 101 -11.55 7.36 13.97
CA ARG A 101 -11.44 8.74 14.45
C ARG A 101 -10.02 9.34 14.32
N TYR A 102 -8.99 8.49 14.28
CA TYR A 102 -7.60 8.92 14.10
C TYR A 102 -7.10 8.56 12.71
N TYR A 103 -7.35 7.32 12.31
CA TYR A 103 -6.96 6.77 11.01
C TYR A 103 -8.09 5.91 10.48
N GLY A 104 -8.52 6.14 9.24
CA GLY A 104 -9.55 5.37 8.58
C GLY A 104 -9.04 4.72 7.31
N VAL A 105 -9.61 3.56 6.99
CA VAL A 105 -9.40 2.83 5.75
C VAL A 105 -10.77 2.52 5.16
N ASP A 106 -10.94 2.75 3.86
CA ASP A 106 -12.22 2.48 3.18
C ASP A 106 -11.97 1.79 1.84
N TYR A 107 -12.42 0.54 1.74
CA TYR A 107 -12.31 -0.30 0.55
C TYR A 107 -13.45 -0.10 -0.47
N ARG A 108 -14.35 0.87 -0.26
CA ARG A 108 -15.50 1.15 -1.16
C ARG A 108 -15.13 1.58 -2.58
N VAL A 109 -13.85 1.52 -2.97
CA VAL A 109 -13.43 1.72 -4.36
C VAL A 109 -13.67 0.43 -5.14
N GLN A 110 -14.76 0.43 -5.91
CA GLN A 110 -14.96 -0.57 -6.96
C GLN A 110 -13.69 -0.65 -7.84
N ASN A 111 -13.21 -1.85 -8.17
CA ASN A 111 -11.99 -2.15 -8.95
C ASN A 111 -10.64 -2.11 -8.20
N GLY A 112 -10.57 -2.61 -6.98
CA GLY A 112 -9.27 -2.86 -6.32
C GLY A 112 -8.57 -1.57 -5.93
N GLY A 113 -9.28 -0.70 -5.23
CA GLY A 113 -8.70 0.48 -4.59
C GLY A 113 -9.07 0.57 -3.12
N MET A 114 -8.33 1.40 -2.40
CA MET A 114 -8.50 1.63 -0.97
C MET A 114 -8.19 3.08 -0.66
N PHE A 115 -9.16 3.77 -0.07
CA PHE A 115 -8.94 5.07 0.55
C PHE A 115 -8.31 4.88 1.93
N TYR A 116 -7.46 5.83 2.32
CA TYR A 116 -6.86 5.85 3.65
C TYR A 116 -6.56 7.27 4.09
N GLY A 117 -6.24 7.44 5.37
CA GLY A 117 -5.72 8.67 5.93
C GLY A 117 -6.28 8.95 7.30
N GLY A 118 -6.23 10.21 7.70
CA GLY A 118 -6.84 10.68 8.93
C GLY A 118 -6.01 11.72 9.65
N PRO A 119 -6.63 12.50 10.55
CA PRO A 119 -5.99 13.65 11.18
C PRO A 119 -4.88 13.27 12.17
N GLY A 120 -4.80 12.00 12.59
CA GLY A 120 -3.97 11.63 13.73
C GLY A 120 -4.51 12.23 15.03
N GLY A 121 -3.63 12.50 15.98
CA GLY A 121 -4.00 13.05 17.28
C GLY A 121 -4.31 12.02 18.35
N TRP A 122 -4.02 10.74 18.10
CA TRP A 122 -4.07 9.75 19.18
C TRP A 122 -2.93 10.02 20.15
N LYS A 123 -3.23 10.07 21.43
CA LYS A 123 -2.25 10.20 22.50
C LYS A 123 -2.62 9.18 23.56
N LYS A 124 -1.64 8.41 24.02
CA LYS A 124 -1.84 7.51 25.14
C LYS A 124 -1.97 8.38 26.41
N THR A 125 -3.16 8.36 27.00
CA THR A 125 -3.45 9.02 28.28
C THR A 125 -3.26 8.07 29.45
#